data_AF-A0A957E8L0-F1
#
_entry.id   AF-A0A957E8L0-F1
#
_cell.length_a   1.000
_cell.length_b   1.000
_cell.length_c   1.000
_cell.angle_alpha   90.00
_cell.angle_beta   90.00
_cell.angle_gamma   90.00
#
_symmetry.space_group_name_H-M   'P 1'
#
loop_
_entity.id
_entity.type
_entity.pdbx_description
1 polymer ?
#
loop_
_entity_poly.entity_id
_entity_poly.type
_entity_poly.pdbx_seq_one_letter_code
_entity_poly.pdbx_strand_id
1 'polypeptide(L)'
;MREVIQSNRFKREYRLMQRRGKNMDKIKAVIRLLANDEALPPALRDHPLSGNFSGFRDCHIEPDWILVYQKTDDQTLELHELRLEATGTHADLFRQ
;
A
#
# COMPACT_ATOMS: atom_id res chain seq x y z
N MET A 1 -7.89 -6.22 13.61
CA MET A 1 -7.06 -6.43 12.40
C MET A 1 -7.97 -6.27 11.21
N ARG A 2 -7.59 -5.41 10.26
CA ARG A 2 -8.35 -5.13 9.05
C ARG A 2 -8.28 -6.30 8.08
N GLU A 3 -9.36 -6.53 7.34
CA GLU A 3 -9.35 -7.47 6.22
C GLU A 3 -8.49 -6.91 5.08
N VAL A 4 -7.51 -7.68 4.61
CA VAL A 4 -6.59 -7.23 3.56
C VAL A 4 -7.10 -7.64 2.19
N ILE A 5 -7.59 -6.66 1.43
CA ILE A 5 -8.09 -6.86 0.07
C ILE A 5 -6.99 -6.45 -0.91
N GLN A 6 -6.71 -7.31 -1.89
CA GLN A 6 -5.65 -7.09 -2.88
C GLN A 6 -6.23 -6.90 -4.28
N SER A 7 -5.98 -5.75 -4.90
CA SER A 7 -6.38 -5.52 -6.28
C SER A 7 -5.62 -6.44 -7.25
N ASN A 8 -6.18 -6.68 -8.44
CA ASN A 8 -5.48 -7.41 -9.50
C ASN A 8 -4.22 -6.68 -9.98
N ARG A 9 -4.23 -5.34 -9.94
CA ARG A 9 -3.08 -4.50 -10.26
C ARG A 9 -1.96 -4.73 -9.25
N PHE A 10 -2.26 -4.62 -7.95
CA PHE A 10 -1.31 -4.90 -6.87
C PHE A 10 -0.69 -6.29 -7.02
N LYS A 11 -1.50 -7.34 -7.21
CA LYS A 11 -1.00 -8.72 -7.35
C LYS A 11 -0.03 -8.90 -8.52
N ARG A 12 -0.24 -8.17 -9.62
CA ARG A 12 0.64 -8.20 -10.80
C ARG A 12 1.95 -7.48 -10.50
N GLU A 13 1.88 -6.28 -9.92
CA GLU A 13 3.06 -5.45 -9.66
C GLU A 13 3.89 -5.98 -8.49
N TYR A 14 3.28 -6.57 -7.47
CA TYR A 14 3.96 -7.30 -6.40
C TYR A 14 4.86 -8.40 -6.96
N ARG A 15 4.34 -9.19 -7.93
CA ARG A 15 5.13 -10.20 -8.63
C ARG A 15 6.24 -9.58 -9.48
N LEU A 16 6.03 -8.40 -10.05
CA LEU A 16 7.07 -7.67 -10.78
C LEU A 16 8.20 -7.21 -9.84
N MET A 17 7.87 -6.66 -8.67
CA MET A 17 8.88 -6.27 -7.65
C MET A 17 9.69 -7.48 -7.19
N GLN A 18 9.02 -8.61 -6.97
CA GLN A 18 9.68 -9.87 -6.63
C GLN A 18 10.68 -10.30 -7.72
N ARG A 19 10.29 -10.23 -9.00
CA ARG A 19 11.18 -10.54 -10.13
C ARG A 19 12.36 -9.56 -10.26
N ARG A 20 12.18 -8.32 -9.81
CA ARG A 20 13.25 -7.31 -9.75
C ARG A 20 14.18 -7.48 -8.55
N GLY A 21 14.01 -8.53 -7.75
CA GLY A 21 14.87 -8.83 -6.60
C GLY A 21 14.62 -7.93 -5.38
N LYS A 22 13.47 -7.25 -5.32
CA LYS A 22 13.10 -6.48 -4.13
C LYS A 22 12.86 -7.42 -2.95
N ASN A 23 13.23 -6.95 -1.75
CA ASN A 23 12.98 -7.72 -0.53
C ASN A 23 11.50 -7.64 -0.14
N MET A 24 10.76 -8.70 -0.45
CA MET A 24 9.32 -8.78 -0.21
C MET A 24 8.94 -8.80 1.28
N ASP A 25 9.88 -9.06 2.19
CA ASP A 25 9.59 -9.02 3.62
C ASP A 25 9.39 -7.60 4.13
N LYS A 26 10.00 -6.60 3.47
CA LYS A 26 9.77 -5.18 3.78
C LYS A 26 8.32 -4.78 3.54
N ILE A 27 7.78 -5.07 2.35
CA ILE A 27 6.40 -4.72 2.02
C ILE A 27 5.39 -5.52 2.86
N LYS A 28 5.67 -6.80 3.14
CA LYS A 28 4.84 -7.61 4.05
C LYS A 28 4.80 -7.05 5.46
N ALA A 29 5.94 -6.59 5.99
CA ALA A 29 6.00 -5.97 7.31
C ALA A 29 5.13 -4.70 7.36
N VAL A 30 5.21 -3.85 6.33
CA VAL A 30 4.36 -2.65 6.23
C VAL A 30 2.88 -3.01 6.13
N ILE A 31 2.50 -3.99 5.30
CA ILE A 31 1.10 -4.45 5.19
C ILE A 31 0.59 -4.95 6.56
N ARG A 32 1.42 -5.66 7.32
CA ARG A 32 1.06 -6.13 8.66
C ARG A 32 0.81 -4.98 9.63
N LEU A 33 1.70 -3.99 9.66
CA LEU A 33 1.52 -2.79 10.49
C LEU A 33 0.22 -2.06 10.12
N LEU A 34 -0.02 -1.87 8.82
CA LEU A 34 -1.23 -1.25 8.30
C LEU A 34 -2.50 -2.01 8.67
N ALA A 35 -2.48 -3.35 8.58
CA ALA A 35 -3.61 -4.20 8.89
C ALA A 35 -3.92 -4.24 10.39
N ASN A 36 -2.93 -4.01 11.25
CA ASN A 36 -3.12 -3.93 12.69
C ASN A 36 -3.41 -2.51 13.21
N ASP A 37 -3.47 -1.51 12.32
CA ASP A 37 -3.53 -0.09 12.69
C ASP A 37 -2.39 0.34 13.63
N GLU A 38 -1.22 -0.29 13.47
CA GLU A 38 0.00 0.07 14.18
C GLU A 38 0.65 1.32 13.56
N ALA A 39 1.39 2.06 14.38
CA ALA A 39 2.09 3.26 13.93
C ALA A 39 3.18 2.91 12.91
N LEU A 40 3.14 3.59 11.75
CA LEU A 40 4.17 3.43 10.73
C LEU A 40 5.43 4.20 11.10
N PRO A 41 6.63 3.61 10.90
CA PRO A 41 7.88 4.33 11.03
C PRO A 41 7.90 5.60 10.16
N PRO A 42 8.42 6.74 10.65
CA PRO A 42 8.52 7.98 9.87
C PRO A 42 9.29 7.83 8.55
N ALA A 43 10.21 6.87 8.48
CA ALA A 43 10.96 6.53 7.29
C ALA A 43 10.09 6.08 6.10
N LEU A 44 8.88 5.57 6.38
CA LEU A 44 7.95 5.11 5.35
C LEU A 44 7.20 6.25 4.65
N ARG A 45 7.33 7.50 5.14
CA ARG A 45 6.75 8.71 4.51
C ARG A 45 5.29 8.55 4.08
N ASP A 46 4.50 7.94 4.96
CA ASP A 46 3.07 7.74 4.71
C ASP A 46 2.35 9.08 4.57
N HIS A 47 1.68 9.31 3.45
CA HIS A 47 0.89 10.51 3.24
C HIS A 47 -0.40 10.25 2.45
N PRO A 48 -1.45 11.07 2.67
CA PRO A 48 -2.66 10.98 1.87
C PRO A 48 -2.42 11.52 0.47
N LEU A 49 -2.94 10.82 -0.53
CA LEU A 49 -2.97 11.30 -1.91
C LEU A 49 -4.13 12.27 -2.12
N SER A 50 -3.91 13.28 -2.96
CA SER A 50 -4.90 14.31 -3.30
C SER A 50 -5.44 14.17 -4.73
N GLY A 51 -6.55 14.86 -5.03
CA GLY A 51 -7.13 14.90 -6.39
C GLY A 51 -7.92 13.63 -6.72
N ASN A 52 -7.71 13.07 -7.91
CA ASN A 52 -8.41 11.84 -8.35
C ASN A 52 -8.09 10.60 -7.50
N PHE A 53 -7.05 10.67 -6.67
CA PHE A 53 -6.68 9.65 -5.70
C PHE A 53 -7.10 10.01 -4.27
N SER A 54 -8.04 10.96 -4.10
CA SER A 54 -8.62 11.28 -2.80
C SER A 54 -9.18 10.01 -2.14
N GLY A 55 -8.75 9.76 -0.90
CA GLY A 55 -9.08 8.55 -0.15
C GLY A 55 -8.03 7.43 -0.24
N PHE A 56 -7.05 7.55 -1.14
CA PHE A 56 -5.87 6.70 -1.14
C PHE A 56 -4.72 7.35 -0.35
N ARG A 57 -3.80 6.51 0.10
CA ARG A 57 -2.56 6.88 0.76
C ARG A 57 -1.41 6.19 0.05
N ASP A 58 -0.25 6.83 0.07
CA ASP A 58 0.99 6.24 -0.42
C ASP A 58 2.03 6.14 0.69
N CYS A 59 2.74 5.03 0.67
CA CYS A 59 3.74 4.68 1.66
C CYS A 59 5.00 4.19 0.94
N HIS A 60 6.14 4.83 1.22
CA HIS A 60 7.44 4.51 0.65
C HIS A 60 8.08 3.35 1.43
N ILE A 61 8.06 2.14 0.88
CA ILE A 61 8.79 0.99 1.40
C ILE A 61 10.31 1.21 1.24
N GLU A 62 10.70 1.84 0.13
CA GLU A 62 12.05 2.32 -0.16
C GLU A 62 11.96 3.67 -0.90
N PRO A 63 13.07 4.42 -1.07
CA PRO A 63 13.04 5.69 -1.80
C PRO A 63 12.42 5.59 -3.19
N ASP A 64 12.55 4.45 -3.88
CA ASP A 64 11.91 4.16 -5.17
C ASP A 64 11.04 2.91 -5.13
N TRP A 65 10.34 2.67 -4.03
CA TRP A 65 9.34 1.61 -3.94
C TRP A 65 8.18 2.04 -3.07
N ILE A 66 7.03 2.24 -3.71
CA ILE A 66 5.82 2.77 -3.10
C ILE A 66 4.76 1.66 -3.02
N LEU A 67 3.96 1.72 -1.96
CA LEU A 67 2.70 1.03 -1.78
C LEU A 67 1.57 2.06 -1.78
N VAL A 68 0.60 1.91 -2.67
CA VAL A 68 -0.64 2.69 -2.69
C VAL A 68 -1.76 1.84 -2.10
N TYR A 69 -2.43 2.38 -1.08
CA TYR A 69 -3.47 1.66 -0.35
C TYR A 69 -4.60 2.60 0.09
N GLN A 70 -5.71 2.01 0.51
CA GLN A 70 -6.85 2.70 1.09
C GLN A 70 -7.29 1.97 2.35
N LYS A 71 -7.64 2.73 3.39
CA LYS A 71 -8.29 2.20 4.59
C LYS A 71 -9.76 2.59 4.54
N THR A 72 -10.64 1.59 4.56
CA THR A 72 -12.08 1.80 4.68
C THR A 72 -12.50 1.47 6.09
N ASP A 73 -13.26 2.38 6.69
CA ASP A 73 -13.85 2.21 8.02
C ASP A 73 -15.35 2.42 7.87
N ASP A 74 -16.09 1.31 7.81
CA ASP A 74 -17.55 1.34 7.82
C ASP A 74 -18.03 0.89 9.19
N GLN A 75 -18.33 1.88 10.04
CA GLN A 75 -18.83 1.66 11.40
C GLN A 75 -20.25 1.07 11.41
N THR A 76 -21.00 1.17 10.32
CA THR A 76 -22.37 0.65 10.24
C THR A 76 -22.39 -0.84 9.92
N LEU A 77 -21.40 -1.32 9.18
CA LEU A 77 -21.25 -2.72 8.79
C LEU A 77 -20.20 -3.47 9.62
N GLU A 78 -19.57 -2.81 10.60
CA GLU A 78 -18.40 -3.33 11.35
C GLU A 78 -17.26 -3.81 10.41
N LEU A 79 -17.15 -3.20 9.23
CA LEU A 79 -16.18 -3.57 8.20
C LEU A 79 -14.99 -2.63 8.27
N HIS A 80 -13.83 -3.20 8.59
CA HIS A 80 -12.55 -2.52 8.58
C HIS A 80 -11.65 -3.15 7.52
N GLU A 81 -11.49 -2.48 6.39
CA GLU A 81 -10.74 -3.02 5.25
C GLU A 81 -9.44 -2.25 5.01
N LEU A 82 -8.41 -2.97 4.59
CA LEU A 82 -7.17 -2.44 4.02
C LEU A 82 -7.10 -2.90 2.56
N ARG A 83 -7.39 -1.99 1.64
CA ARG A 83 -7.33 -2.25 0.20
C ARG A 83 -5.97 -1.86 -0.35
N LEU A 84 -5.21 -2.85 -0.85
CA LEU A 84 -3.94 -2.64 -1.53
C LEU A 84 -4.21 -2.43 -3.03
N GLU A 85 -3.98 -1.21 -3.51
CA GLU A 85 -4.37 -0.80 -4.86
C GLU A 85 -3.23 -1.02 -5.86
N ALA A 86 -2.01 -0.61 -5.52
CA ALA A 86 -0.86 -0.71 -6.42
C ALA A 86 0.46 -0.75 -5.63
N THR A 87 1.53 -1.27 -6.24
CA THR A 87 2.89 -1.14 -5.69
C THR A 87 3.91 -1.08 -6.80
N GLY A 88 4.99 -0.33 -6.64
CA GLY A 88 6.01 -0.25 -7.67
C GLY A 88 7.00 0.88 -7.45
N THR A 89 7.88 1.09 -8.41
CA THR A 89 8.74 2.28 -8.46
C THR A 89 7.92 3.50 -8.85
N HIS A 90 8.47 4.71 -8.69
CA HIS A 90 7.80 5.93 -9.18
C HIS A 90 7.52 5.82 -10.69
N ALA A 91 8.45 5.25 -11.45
CA ALA A 91 8.30 5.03 -12.88
C ALA A 91 7.19 4.03 -13.24
N ASP A 92 6.91 3.04 -12.39
CA ASP A 92 5.82 2.09 -12.65
C ASP A 92 4.45 2.69 -12.34
N LEU A 93 4.38 3.59 -11.36
CA LEU A 93 3.12 4.13 -10.84
C LEU A 93 2.70 5.45 -11.50
N PHE A 94 3.66 6.29 -11.90
CA PHE A 94 3.42 7.67 -12.34
C PHE A 94 4.00 8.01 -13.72
N ARG A 95 4.38 7.02 -14.54
CA ARG A 95 4.67 7.28 -15.96
C ARG A 95 3.44 7.90 -16.63
N GLN A 96 3.53 9.20 -16.88
CA GLN A 96 2.75 9.89 -17.92
C GLN A 96 3.43 9.64 -19.27
#